data_AF-M5U8F2-F1
#
_entry.id   AF-M5U8F2-F1
#
_cell.length_a   1.000
_cell.length_b   1.000
_cell.length_c   1.000
_cell.angle_alpha   90.00
_cell.angle_beta   90.00
_cell.angle_gamma   90.00
#
_symmetry.space_group_name_H-M   'P 1'
#
loop_
_entity.id
_entity.type
_entity.pdbx_description
1 polymer ?
#
loop_
_entity_poly.entity_id
_entity_poly.type
_entity_poly.pdbx_seq_one_letter_code
_entity_poly.pdbx_strand_id
1 'polypeptide(L)'
;MLQLIRKLFGTEHTDNTKPTSEMSDADLWDELLTTVRPPRSKPLRSRLSDPQFANVREWLKPPTDCPMAKATMRSLIDVQRSNSWKQFAEIALLYENDDESYDEPPEASVHGVGGLCQILERPGMICWRTNPDDPDEFRKIEISLNRG
;
A
#
# COMPACT_ATOMS: atom_id res chain seq x y z
N MET A 1 -7.05 -5.60 10.97
CA MET A 1 -6.72 -4.17 10.72
C MET A 1 -5.33 -4.06 10.09
N LEU A 2 -5.18 -3.82 8.77
CA LEU A 2 -3.84 -3.74 8.15
C LEU A 2 -2.91 -2.74 8.85
N GLN A 3 -1.90 -3.22 9.56
CA GLN A 3 -0.75 -2.42 9.95
C GLN A 3 0.27 -2.49 8.82
N LEU A 4 0.70 -1.36 8.29
CA LEU A 4 1.98 -1.35 7.57
C LEU A 4 3.03 -1.80 8.60
N ILE A 5 3.59 -3.01 8.48
CA ILE A 5 4.61 -3.47 9.43
C ILE A 5 5.72 -2.43 9.36
N ARG A 6 5.86 -1.70 10.46
CA ARG A 6 6.93 -0.75 10.78
C ARG A 6 8.28 -1.47 10.89
N LYS A 7 8.66 -2.26 9.88
CA LYS A 7 9.95 -2.94 9.80
C LYS A 7 10.93 -2.28 8.85
N LEU A 8 10.53 -1.26 8.07
CA LEU A 8 11.52 -0.50 7.31
C LEU A 8 11.98 0.78 7.97
N PHE A 9 11.13 1.70 8.45
CA PHE A 9 11.66 2.91 9.09
C PHE A 9 10.72 3.42 10.18
N GLY A 10 11.20 3.40 11.42
CA GLY A 10 10.69 4.30 12.44
C GLY A 10 10.88 5.73 11.94
N THR A 11 9.79 6.48 11.84
CA THR A 11 9.86 7.93 11.75
C THR A 11 8.67 8.47 12.51
N GLU A 12 8.97 9.25 13.54
CA GLU A 12 7.99 10.10 14.20
C GLU A 12 7.41 11.05 13.14
N HIS A 13 6.09 11.20 13.13
CA HIS A 13 5.42 12.18 12.29
C HIS A 13 5.88 13.59 12.72
N THR A 14 6.47 14.35 11.79
CA THR A 14 6.55 15.80 11.92
C THR A 14 5.43 16.46 11.10
N ASP A 15 4.63 17.25 11.82
CA ASP A 15 3.81 18.40 11.40
C ASP A 15 2.39 18.25 10.77
N ASN A 16 1.43 18.84 11.52
CA ASN A 16 0.25 19.67 11.18
C ASN A 16 -0.71 19.27 10.04
N THR A 17 -0.63 18.07 9.48
CA THR A 17 -1.63 17.56 8.53
C THR A 17 -2.63 16.63 9.22
N LYS A 18 -3.90 16.68 8.79
CA LYS A 18 -4.95 15.81 9.32
C LYS A 18 -4.51 14.34 9.21
N PRO A 19 -4.62 13.51 10.27
CA PRO A 19 -4.30 12.10 10.21
C PRO A 19 -5.05 11.41 9.07
N THR A 20 -4.39 10.55 8.30
CA THR A 20 -5.01 9.79 7.19
C THR A 20 -6.14 8.87 7.65
N SER A 21 -6.14 8.49 8.93
CA SER A 21 -7.22 7.78 9.61
C SER A 21 -8.53 8.58 9.66
N GLU A 22 -8.47 9.92 9.60
CA GLU A 22 -9.62 10.83 9.71
C GLU A 22 -10.05 11.42 8.35
N MET A 23 -9.40 11.04 7.25
CA MET A 23 -9.76 11.49 5.89
C MET A 23 -10.83 10.59 5.26
N SER A 24 -11.68 11.17 4.41
CA SER A 24 -12.63 10.39 3.60
C SER A 24 -11.90 9.65 2.47
N ASP A 25 -12.52 8.60 1.92
CA ASP A 25 -11.89 7.83 0.83
C ASP A 25 -11.70 8.66 -0.44
N ALA A 26 -12.61 9.61 -0.70
CA ALA A 26 -12.47 10.57 -1.79
C ALA A 26 -11.26 11.51 -1.57
N ASP A 27 -11.08 12.04 -0.37
CA ASP A 27 -9.94 12.92 -0.05
C ASP A 27 -8.61 12.16 -0.12
N LEU A 28 -8.57 10.92 0.38
CA LEU A 28 -7.40 10.05 0.29
C LEU A 28 -7.02 9.80 -1.18
N TRP A 29 -8.00 9.53 -2.03
CA TRP A 29 -7.78 9.31 -3.45
C TRP A 29 -7.25 10.55 -4.17
N ASP A 30 -7.84 11.71 -3.91
CA ASP A 30 -7.39 12.96 -4.52
C ASP A 30 -5.97 13.34 -4.07
N GLU A 31 -5.64 13.14 -2.80
CA GLU A 31 -4.28 13.36 -2.29
C GLU A 31 -3.27 12.37 -2.91
N LEU A 32 -3.63 11.10 -2.98
CA LEU A 32 -2.79 10.07 -3.60
C LEU A 32 -2.48 10.39 -5.08
N LEU A 33 -3.48 10.88 -5.84
CA LEU A 33 -3.33 11.22 -7.26
C LEU A 33 -2.55 12.50 -7.50
N THR A 34 -2.68 13.49 -6.63
CA THR A 34 -2.00 14.78 -6.74
C THR A 34 -0.57 14.74 -6.23
N THR A 35 -0.19 13.67 -5.54
CA THR A 35 1.17 13.55 -5.02
C THR A 35 2.18 13.36 -6.15
N VAL A 36 3.06 14.35 -6.28
CA VAL A 36 4.19 14.39 -7.22
C VAL A 36 5.47 14.02 -6.47
N ARG A 37 6.23 13.04 -6.97
CA ARG A 37 7.59 12.77 -6.45
C ARG A 37 8.66 13.38 -7.36
N PRO A 38 9.57 14.23 -6.84
CA PRO A 38 10.70 14.77 -7.60
C PRO A 38 11.94 13.84 -7.58
N PRO A 39 12.87 13.98 -8.56
CA PRO A 39 12.87 15.03 -9.58
C PRO A 39 12.42 14.56 -10.98
N ARG A 40 12.06 13.29 -11.17
CA ARG A 40 11.72 12.73 -12.51
C ARG A 40 10.56 11.76 -12.52
N SER A 41 9.88 11.53 -11.40
CA SER A 41 8.72 10.64 -11.37
C SER A 41 7.52 11.39 -11.92
N LYS A 42 6.87 10.83 -12.95
CA LYS A 42 5.52 11.29 -13.30
C LYS A 42 4.62 11.14 -12.05
N PRO A 43 3.65 12.04 -11.83
CA PRO A 43 2.66 11.87 -10.77
C PRO A 43 2.03 10.48 -10.84
N LEU A 44 1.62 9.92 -9.70
CA LEU A 44 1.00 8.59 -9.67
C LEU A 44 -0.22 8.52 -10.59
N ARG A 45 -0.98 9.63 -10.68
CA ARG A 45 -2.07 9.81 -11.65
C ARG A 45 -1.67 9.48 -13.09
N SER A 46 -0.50 9.91 -13.54
CA SER A 46 -0.03 9.65 -14.91
C SER A 46 0.41 8.22 -15.15
N ARG A 47 0.82 7.50 -14.09
CA ARG A 47 1.11 6.06 -14.18
C ARG A 47 -0.21 5.27 -14.18
N LEU A 48 -1.15 5.60 -13.29
CA LEU A 48 -2.47 4.96 -13.21
C LEU A 48 -3.37 5.22 -14.42
N SER A 49 -3.06 6.22 -15.25
CA SER A 49 -3.75 6.42 -16.53
C SER A 49 -3.31 5.44 -17.62
N ASP A 50 -2.18 4.75 -17.45
CA ASP A 50 -1.72 3.73 -18.37
C ASP A 50 -2.65 2.50 -18.31
N PRO A 51 -3.17 2.01 -19.45
CA PRO A 51 -4.02 0.81 -19.49
C PRO A 51 -3.40 -0.42 -18.81
N GLN A 52 -2.07 -0.53 -18.79
CA GLN A 52 -1.40 -1.66 -18.13
C GLN A 52 -1.62 -1.70 -16.61
N PHE A 53 -1.96 -0.56 -16.00
CA PHE A 53 -2.22 -0.43 -14.56
C PHE A 53 -3.70 -0.18 -14.24
N ALA A 54 -4.61 -0.48 -15.17
CA ALA A 54 -6.04 -0.31 -14.96
C ALA A 54 -6.54 -1.12 -13.76
N ASN A 55 -6.02 -2.33 -13.55
CA ASN A 55 -6.32 -3.15 -12.37
C ASN A 55 -5.97 -2.45 -11.05
N VAL A 56 -4.80 -1.82 -10.96
CA VAL A 56 -4.36 -1.08 -9.76
C VAL A 56 -5.25 0.14 -9.55
N ARG A 57 -5.59 0.85 -10.64
CA ARG A 57 -6.49 2.00 -10.57
C ARG A 57 -7.86 1.60 -10.04
N GLU A 58 -8.50 0.57 -10.61
CA GLU A 58 -9.82 0.14 -10.15
C GLU A 58 -9.78 -0.43 -8.72
N TRP A 59 -8.67 -1.06 -8.32
CA TRP A 59 -8.49 -1.55 -6.95
C TRP A 59 -8.44 -0.42 -5.91
N LEU A 60 -7.73 0.67 -6.21
CA LEU A 60 -7.55 1.80 -5.29
C LEU A 60 -8.69 2.84 -5.36
N LYS A 61 -9.36 2.97 -6.52
CA LYS A 61 -10.32 4.06 -6.77
C LYS A 61 -11.55 3.93 -5.86
N PRO A 62 -11.98 5.02 -5.19
CA PRO A 62 -13.22 5.02 -4.41
C PRO A 62 -14.49 4.90 -5.29
N PRO A 63 -15.56 4.30 -4.76
CA PRO A 63 -15.60 3.57 -3.49
C PRO A 63 -14.84 2.24 -3.63
N THR A 64 -13.97 1.95 -2.67
CA THR A 64 -13.30 0.65 -2.57
C THR A 64 -13.82 -0.06 -1.33
N ASP A 65 -14.52 -1.17 -1.54
CA ASP A 65 -14.98 -2.03 -0.45
C ASP A 65 -13.84 -2.93 0.08
N CYS A 66 -12.66 -2.87 -0.53
CA CYS A 66 -11.48 -3.63 -0.14
C CYS A 66 -10.72 -2.92 1.00
N PRO A 67 -10.71 -3.48 2.24
CA PRO A 67 -10.00 -2.87 3.36
C PRO A 67 -8.49 -2.73 3.08
N MET A 68 -7.93 -3.65 2.29
CA MET A 68 -6.52 -3.63 1.90
C MET A 68 -6.18 -2.47 0.97
N ALA A 69 -6.99 -2.22 -0.05
CA ALA A 69 -6.80 -1.07 -0.93
C ALA A 69 -6.79 0.25 -0.14
N LYS A 70 -7.76 0.40 0.76
CA LYS A 70 -7.89 1.58 1.63
C LYS A 70 -6.69 1.76 2.55
N ALA A 71 -6.23 0.69 3.20
CA ALA A 71 -5.03 0.74 4.05
C ALA A 71 -3.76 1.05 3.26
N THR A 72 -3.62 0.52 2.04
CA THR A 72 -2.52 0.82 1.14
C THR A 72 -2.51 2.29 0.73
N MET A 73 -3.66 2.88 0.37
CA MET A 73 -3.74 4.32 0.05
C MET A 73 -3.23 5.19 1.20
N ARG A 74 -3.71 4.94 2.42
CA ARG A 74 -3.28 5.67 3.62
C ARG A 74 -1.78 5.56 3.86
N SER A 75 -1.26 4.34 3.84
CA SER A 75 0.16 4.06 4.05
C SER A 75 1.04 4.76 3.01
N LEU A 76 0.63 4.79 1.75
CA LEU A 76 1.35 5.49 0.69
C LEU A 76 1.39 7.00 0.95
N ILE A 77 0.27 7.60 1.35
CA ILE A 77 0.19 9.03 1.71
C ILE A 77 1.07 9.34 2.91
N ASP A 78 1.01 8.54 3.97
CA ASP A 78 1.82 8.73 5.18
C ASP A 78 3.32 8.68 4.86
N VAL A 79 3.74 7.71 4.04
CA VAL A 79 5.12 7.59 3.58
C VAL A 79 5.52 8.73 2.62
N GLN A 80 4.57 9.27 1.86
CA GLN A 80 4.80 10.46 1.04
C GLN A 80 5.06 11.69 1.92
N ARG A 81 4.23 11.90 2.94
CA ARG A 81 4.33 13.03 3.88
C ARG A 81 5.61 12.98 4.70
N SER A 82 6.09 11.80 5.08
CA SER A 82 7.27 11.66 5.95
C SER A 82 8.62 11.96 5.30
N ASN A 83 8.69 12.25 3.99
CA ASN A 83 9.94 12.35 3.21
C ASN A 83 10.85 11.10 3.24
N SER A 84 10.48 10.05 3.99
CA SER A 84 11.23 8.81 4.14
C SER A 84 11.14 7.89 2.93
N TRP A 85 10.36 8.23 1.89
CA TRP A 85 10.18 7.35 0.72
C TRP A 85 11.46 6.81 0.09
N LYS A 86 12.53 7.62 0.04
CA LYS A 86 13.81 7.19 -0.53
C LYS A 86 14.46 6.05 0.25
N GLN A 87 14.08 5.87 1.51
CA GLN A 87 14.62 4.87 2.42
C GLN A 87 14.00 3.50 2.18
N PHE A 88 12.77 3.41 1.65
CA PHE A 88 12.11 2.14 1.40
C PHE A 88 12.66 1.46 0.16
N ALA A 89 13.38 0.35 0.37
CA ALA A 89 13.84 -0.54 -0.69
C ALA A 89 12.74 -1.48 -1.19
N GLU A 90 11.73 -1.76 -0.35
CA GLU A 90 10.64 -2.71 -0.57
C GLU A 90 9.32 -2.18 0.03
N ILE A 91 8.18 -2.60 -0.53
CA ILE A 91 6.83 -2.35 -0.01
C ILE A 91 6.34 -3.59 0.74
N ALA A 92 6.24 -3.53 2.08
CA ALA A 92 5.70 -4.63 2.88
C ALA A 92 4.33 -4.26 3.45
N LEU A 93 3.32 -5.09 3.20
CA LEU A 93 1.98 -4.94 3.75
C LEU A 93 1.67 -6.12 4.66
N LEU A 94 1.18 -5.87 5.86
CA LEU A 94 0.58 -6.93 6.68
C LEU A 94 -0.93 -6.88 6.54
N TYR A 95 -1.45 -7.92 5.90
CA TYR A 95 -2.85 -8.25 5.80
C TYR A 95 -3.31 -8.86 7.13
N GLU A 96 -3.79 -7.99 8.02
CA GLU A 96 -4.64 -8.41 9.12
C GLU A 96 -6.08 -8.20 8.66
N ASN A 97 -6.76 -9.29 8.35
CA ASN A 97 -8.22 -9.31 8.41
C ASN A 97 -8.62 -9.25 9.91
N ASP A 98 -9.89 -9.20 10.29
CA ASP A 98 -10.27 -9.08 11.71
C ASP A 98 -9.57 -10.14 12.60
N ASP A 99 -9.51 -9.93 13.93
CA ASP A 99 -8.68 -10.71 14.86
C ASP A 99 -8.87 -12.25 14.80
N GLU A 100 -9.91 -12.72 14.10
CA GLU A 100 -10.26 -14.14 13.90
C GLU A 100 -10.03 -14.66 12.46
N SER A 101 -9.56 -13.84 11.52
CA SER A 101 -9.42 -14.24 10.12
C SER A 101 -7.97 -14.53 9.74
N TYR A 102 -7.73 -15.80 9.44
CA TYR A 102 -6.45 -16.39 9.00
C TYR A 102 -6.39 -16.67 7.50
N ASP A 103 -7.38 -16.15 6.77
CA ASP A 103 -7.51 -16.34 5.33
C ASP A 103 -6.39 -15.65 4.56
N GLU A 104 -6.02 -16.27 3.44
CA GLU A 104 -5.11 -15.67 2.48
C GLU A 104 -5.69 -14.36 1.92
N PRO A 105 -4.86 -13.33 1.67
CA PRO A 105 -5.33 -12.12 1.01
C PRO A 105 -6.04 -12.43 -0.32
N PRO A 106 -7.16 -11.74 -0.64
CA PRO A 106 -7.85 -11.95 -1.90
C PRO A 106 -6.94 -11.76 -3.10
N GLU A 107 -7.10 -12.58 -4.13
CA GLU A 107 -6.27 -12.55 -5.34
C GLU A 107 -6.21 -11.16 -5.98
N ALA A 108 -7.35 -10.44 -6.01
CA ALA A 108 -7.43 -9.07 -6.50
C ALA A 108 -6.49 -8.10 -5.75
N SER A 109 -6.33 -8.30 -4.43
CA SER A 109 -5.39 -7.52 -3.62
C SER A 109 -3.95 -7.88 -3.92
N VAL A 110 -3.64 -9.16 -4.11
CA VAL A 110 -2.29 -9.61 -4.51
C VAL A 110 -1.90 -8.98 -5.85
N HIS A 111 -2.79 -9.04 -6.84
CA HIS A 111 -2.58 -8.40 -8.16
C HIS A 111 -2.50 -6.88 -8.06
N GLY A 112 -3.33 -6.26 -7.22
CA GLY A 112 -3.32 -4.81 -6.98
C GLY A 112 -1.98 -4.32 -6.41
N VAL A 113 -1.46 -5.02 -5.40
CA VAL A 113 -0.13 -4.75 -4.83
C VAL A 113 0.96 -5.06 -5.86
N GLY A 114 0.83 -6.14 -6.61
CA GLY A 114 1.75 -6.51 -7.69
C GLY A 114 1.94 -5.39 -8.71
N GLY A 115 0.83 -4.85 -9.23
CA GLY A 115 0.88 -3.71 -10.15
C GLY A 115 1.38 -2.43 -9.49
N LEU A 116 1.06 -2.19 -8.21
CA LEU A 116 1.60 -1.07 -7.47
C LEU A 116 3.14 -1.16 -7.33
N CYS A 117 3.68 -2.32 -7.01
CA CYS A 117 5.13 -2.59 -6.97
C CYS A 117 5.80 -2.26 -8.32
N GLN A 118 5.16 -2.60 -9.45
CA GLN A 118 5.66 -2.23 -10.77
C GLN A 118 5.65 -0.71 -11.01
N ILE A 119 4.55 -0.03 -10.66
CA ILE A 119 4.45 1.43 -10.80
C ILE A 119 5.52 2.16 -9.97
N LEU A 120 5.78 1.65 -8.77
CA LEU A 120 6.74 2.23 -7.83
C LEU A 120 8.17 1.74 -8.08
N GLU A 121 8.36 0.77 -8.99
CA GLU A 121 9.64 0.17 -9.34
C GLU A 121 10.35 -0.42 -8.10
N ARG A 122 9.58 -1.02 -7.19
CA ARG A 122 10.05 -1.65 -5.95
C ARG A 122 9.47 -3.06 -5.78
N PRO A 123 10.26 -4.04 -5.29
CA PRO A 123 9.68 -5.30 -4.84
C PRO A 123 8.71 -5.07 -3.68
N GLY A 124 7.91 -6.08 -3.38
CA GLY A 124 7.02 -6.03 -2.23
C GLY A 124 6.75 -7.38 -1.61
N MET A 125 6.00 -7.36 -0.51
CA MET A 125 5.59 -8.55 0.23
C MET A 125 4.24 -8.31 0.87
N ILE A 126 3.38 -9.33 0.86
CA ILE A 126 2.14 -9.36 1.66
C ILE A 126 2.30 -10.44 2.70
N CYS A 127 2.18 -10.08 3.98
CA CYS A 127 2.20 -10.99 5.12
C CYS A 127 0.78 -11.17 5.66
N TRP A 128 0.41 -12.35 6.15
CA TRP A 128 -0.82 -12.55 6.94
C TRP A 128 -0.62 -13.65 7.98
N ARG A 129 -1.38 -13.60 9.08
CA ARG A 129 -1.34 -14.64 10.11
C ARG A 129 -2.10 -15.86 9.61
N THR A 130 -1.61 -17.04 9.95
CA THR A 130 -2.27 -18.30 9.62
C THR A 130 -2.65 -19.17 10.81
N ASN A 131 -2.28 -18.74 12.01
CA ASN A 131 -2.48 -19.51 13.22
C ASN A 131 -2.98 -18.62 14.37
N PRO A 132 -4.15 -18.92 14.97
CA PRO A 132 -4.64 -18.21 16.16
C PRO A 132 -3.75 -18.42 17.39
N ASP A 133 -3.14 -19.60 17.51
CA ASP A 133 -2.40 -20.01 18.71
C ASP A 133 -0.93 -19.56 18.69
N ASP A 134 -0.46 -19.08 17.53
CA ASP A 134 0.88 -18.51 17.34
C ASP A 134 0.78 -17.14 16.65
N PRO A 135 0.69 -16.02 17.40
CA PRO A 135 0.53 -14.68 16.84
C PRO A 135 1.75 -14.17 16.06
N ASP A 136 2.89 -14.87 16.17
CA ASP A 136 4.13 -14.58 15.48
C ASP A 136 4.32 -15.38 14.18
N GLU A 137 3.42 -16.36 13.90
CA GLU A 137 3.44 -17.14 12.67
C GLU A 137 2.77 -16.37 11.51
N PHE A 138 3.56 -16.01 10.50
CA PHE A 138 3.09 -15.34 9.28
C PHE A 138 3.43 -16.13 8.03
N ARG A 139 2.46 -16.27 7.14
CA ARG A 139 2.71 -16.59 5.73
C ARG A 139 2.95 -15.32 4.92
N LYS A 140 3.63 -15.49 3.79
CA LYS A 140 4.15 -14.40 2.97
C LYS A 140 3.98 -14.72 1.49
N ILE A 141 3.54 -13.73 0.73
CA ILE A 141 3.63 -13.71 -0.73
C ILE A 141 4.67 -12.67 -1.11
N GLU A 142 5.75 -13.12 -1.73
CA GLU A 142 6.78 -12.23 -2.28
C GLU A 142 6.38 -11.74 -3.67
N ILE A 143 6.49 -10.43 -3.88
CA ILE A 143 6.18 -9.76 -5.13
C ILE A 143 7.50 -9.31 -5.75
N SER A 144 7.96 -10.11 -6.70
CA SER A 144 9.17 -9.82 -7.47
C SER A 144 8.88 -8.85 -8.62
N LEU A 145 9.83 -7.97 -8.91
CA LEU A 145 9.80 -7.17 -10.12
C LEU A 145 10.25 -8.03 -11.30
N ASN A 146 9.32 -8.38 -12.20
CA ASN A 146 9.72 -8.88 -13.51
C ASN A 146 10.39 -7.74 -14.26
N ARG A 147 11.72 -7.79 -14.36
CA ARG A 147 12.47 -6.93 -15.29
C ARG A 147 12.18 -7.44 -16.70
N GLY A 148 11.13 -6.89 -17.30
CA GLY A 148 10.89 -7.00 -18.74
C GLY A 148 12.00 -6.31 -19.53
#